data_AF-A0A7X5C7I2-F1
#
_entry.id   AF-A0A7X5C7I2-F1
#
_cell.length_a   1.000
_cell.length_b   1.000
_cell.length_c   1.000
_cell.angle_alpha   90.00
_cell.angle_beta   90.00
_cell.angle_gamma   90.00
#
_symmetry.space_group_name_H-M   'P 1'
#
loop_
_entity.id
_entity.type
_entity.pdbx_description
1 polymer ?
#
loop_
_entity_poly.entity_id
_entity_poly.type
_entity_poly.pdbx_seq_one_letter_code
_entity_poly.pdbx_strand_id
1 'polypeptide(L)'
;MSKQVEYEMLREEILFSMQTVKNYRTLLYSIVIAVLAFAFDKGEAILFLLPFVAVIPLYLLAMHQIDSTMRLGAYIYVFIEPGTECQWETRLNKYDFLHRNQYSTKKSSIDPYWYLSFCCLLLSVLKLDFCNRDVEFYVTAVTQIIILISCIYLFIKKRPDYLTTKEKYIREWKEIQRMENREDE
;
A
#
# COMPACT_ATOMS: atom_id res chain seq x y z
N MET A 1 -12.30 -26.92 -14.99
CA MET A 1 -11.96 -26.82 -13.55
C MET A 1 -13.25 -26.54 -12.79
N SER A 2 -13.47 -27.07 -11.59
CA SER A 2 -14.68 -26.70 -10.83
C SER A 2 -14.51 -25.29 -10.26
N LYS A 3 -15.59 -24.50 -10.25
CA LYS A 3 -15.59 -23.15 -9.67
C LYS A 3 -15.10 -23.11 -8.21
N GLN A 4 -15.29 -24.22 -7.48
CA GLN A 4 -14.84 -24.36 -6.11
C GLN A 4 -13.31 -24.50 -6.00
N VAL A 5 -12.69 -25.32 -6.85
CA VAL A 5 -11.21 -25.46 -6.87
C VAL A 5 -10.56 -24.14 -7.28
N GLU A 6 -11.14 -23.46 -8.27
CA GLU A 6 -10.67 -22.15 -8.70
C GLU A 6 -10.77 -21.10 -7.56
N TYR A 7 -11.90 -21.07 -6.85
CA TYR A 7 -12.08 -20.20 -5.69
C TYR A 7 -11.04 -20.47 -4.59
N GLU A 8 -10.78 -21.74 -4.27
CA GLU A 8 -9.81 -22.13 -3.25
C GLU A 8 -8.40 -21.67 -3.62
N MET A 9 -7.97 -21.85 -4.88
CA MET A 9 -6.67 -21.37 -5.35
C MET A 9 -6.55 -19.84 -5.28
N LEU A 10 -7.57 -19.11 -5.73
CA LEU A 10 -7.56 -17.64 -5.66
C LEU A 10 -7.55 -17.12 -4.22
N ARG A 11 -8.26 -17.81 -3.32
CA ARG A 11 -8.24 -17.49 -1.90
C ARG A 11 -6.86 -17.72 -1.29
N GLU A 12 -6.19 -18.81 -1.64
CA GLU A 12 -4.81 -19.06 -1.21
C GLU A 12 -3.87 -17.97 -1.70
N GLU A 13 -4.01 -17.52 -2.95
CA GLU A 13 -3.22 -16.42 -3.50
C GLU A 13 -3.46 -15.09 -2.76
N ILE A 14 -4.72 -14.78 -2.44
CA ILE A 14 -5.08 -13.62 -1.61
C ILE A 14 -4.43 -13.71 -0.22
N LEU A 15 -4.50 -14.86 0.44
CA LEU A 15 -3.90 -15.08 1.76
C LEU A 15 -2.37 -14.94 1.71
N PHE A 16 -1.74 -15.47 0.67
CA PHE A 16 -0.30 -15.33 0.44
C PHE A 16 0.12 -13.87 0.21
N SER A 17 -0.64 -13.13 -0.61
CA SER A 17 -0.42 -11.69 -0.84
C SER A 17 -0.55 -10.90 0.47
N MET A 18 -1.59 -11.16 1.27
CA MET A 18 -1.77 -10.52 2.58
C MET A 18 -0.61 -10.81 3.54
N GLN A 19 -0.11 -12.04 3.56
CA GLN A 19 1.04 -12.41 4.38
C GLN A 19 2.32 -11.70 3.90
N THR A 20 2.51 -11.58 2.59
CA THR A 20 3.63 -10.87 1.97
C THR A 20 3.64 -9.39 2.38
N VAL A 21 2.48 -8.72 2.38
CA VAL A 21 2.36 -7.32 2.85
C VAL A 21 2.74 -7.20 4.33
N LYS A 22 2.33 -8.15 5.18
CA LYS A 22 2.74 -8.16 6.60
C LYS A 22 4.26 -8.32 6.74
N ASN A 23 4.86 -9.21 5.96
CA ASN A 23 6.31 -9.43 5.97
C ASN A 23 7.07 -8.16 5.56
N TYR A 24 6.59 -7.42 4.54
CA TYR A 24 7.18 -6.13 4.16
C TYR A 24 7.14 -5.10 5.29
N ARG A 25 6.07 -5.08 6.09
CA ARG A 25 5.98 -4.18 7.26
C ARG A 25 6.95 -4.58 8.36
N THR A 26 7.07 -5.86 8.66
CA THR A 26 8.05 -6.34 9.65
C THR A 26 9.47 -5.96 9.24
N LEU A 27 9.82 -6.21 7.97
CA LEU A 27 11.13 -5.87 7.42
C LEU A 27 11.38 -4.35 7.43
N LEU A 28 10.35 -3.55 7.10
CA LEU A 28 10.41 -2.10 7.23
C LEU A 28 10.79 -1.67 8.65
N TYR A 29 10.08 -2.18 9.66
CA TYR A 29 10.36 -1.84 11.06
C TYR A 29 11.79 -2.23 11.46
N SER A 30 12.23 -3.44 11.11
CA SER A 30 13.58 -3.91 11.41
C SER A 30 14.66 -3.02 10.80
N ILE A 31 14.53 -2.67 9.51
CA ILE A 31 15.49 -1.80 8.83
C ILE A 31 15.49 -0.40 9.44
N VAL A 32 14.32 0.20 9.62
CA VAL A 32 14.21 1.57 10.14
C VAL A 32 14.79 1.64 11.54
N ILE A 33 14.49 0.68 12.42
CA ILE A 33 15.05 0.64 13.78
C ILE A 33 16.58 0.53 13.74
N ALA A 34 17.13 -0.37 12.93
CA ALA A 34 18.58 -0.56 12.82
C ALA A 34 19.28 0.72 12.32
N VAL A 35 18.74 1.35 11.28
CA VAL A 35 19.29 2.58 10.70
C VAL A 35 19.16 3.75 11.68
N LEU A 36 18.04 3.88 12.39
CA LEU A 36 17.86 4.93 13.38
C LEU A 36 18.81 4.75 14.56
N ALA A 37 19.00 3.52 15.05
CA ALA A 37 19.96 3.24 16.11
C ALA A 37 21.38 3.68 15.71
N PHE A 38 21.79 3.38 14.48
CA PHE A 38 23.06 3.84 13.92
C PHE A 38 23.13 5.38 13.77
N ALA A 39 22.05 6.01 13.30
CA ALA A 39 21.98 7.47 13.16
C ALA A 39 22.07 8.19 14.52
N PHE A 40 21.47 7.62 15.57
CA PHE A 40 21.58 8.17 16.93
C PHE A 40 23.00 8.06 17.49
N ASP A 41 23.73 6.98 17.19
CA ASP A 41 25.14 6.81 17.60
C ASP A 41 26.06 7.83 16.94
N LYS A 42 25.88 8.07 15.63
CA LYS A 42 26.72 9.03 14.87
C LYS A 42 26.31 10.48 15.04
N GLY A 43 25.03 10.75 15.31
CA GLY A 43 24.51 12.10 15.54
C GLY A 43 24.36 12.97 14.29
N GLU A 44 24.65 12.46 13.09
CA GLU A 44 24.55 13.20 11.84
C GLU A 44 23.10 13.25 11.31
N ALA A 45 22.61 14.46 10.98
CA ALA A 45 21.23 14.68 10.53
C ALA A 45 20.86 13.92 9.24
N ILE A 46 21.84 13.73 8.34
CA ILE A 46 21.63 13.05 7.06
C ILE A 46 21.33 11.55 7.21
N LEU A 47 21.86 10.91 8.26
CA LEU A 47 21.68 9.48 8.50
C LEU A 47 20.22 9.15 8.85
N PHE A 48 19.47 10.10 9.41
CA PHE A 48 18.04 9.96 9.65
C PHE A 48 17.21 9.93 8.36
N LEU A 49 17.79 10.26 7.21
CA LEU A 49 17.15 10.17 5.90
C LEU A 49 17.44 8.84 5.19
N LEU A 50 18.44 8.08 5.63
CA LEU A 50 18.78 6.78 5.06
C LEU A 50 17.61 5.76 5.08
N PRO A 51 16.70 5.74 6.09
CA PRO A 51 15.56 4.83 6.09
C PRO A 51 14.66 4.95 4.84
N PHE A 52 14.64 6.10 4.16
CA PHE A 52 13.83 6.32 2.95
C PHE A 52 14.21 5.41 1.79
N VAL A 53 15.47 4.93 1.74
CA VAL A 53 15.94 3.95 0.75
C VAL A 53 15.16 2.64 0.86
N ALA A 54 14.70 2.27 2.06
CA ALA A 54 13.88 1.07 2.28
C ALA A 54 12.37 1.39 2.30
N VAL A 55 11.96 2.51 2.90
CA VAL A 55 10.54 2.88 3.05
C VAL A 55 9.85 2.97 1.69
N ILE A 56 10.46 3.65 0.72
CA ILE A 56 9.86 3.90 -0.60
C ILE A 56 9.65 2.60 -1.41
N PRO A 57 10.67 1.75 -1.65
CA PRO A 57 10.46 0.52 -2.43
C PRO A 57 9.51 -0.45 -1.73
N LEU A 58 9.60 -0.61 -0.40
CA LEU A 58 8.70 -1.49 0.35
C LEU A 58 7.25 -1.00 0.31
N TYR A 59 7.04 0.32 0.32
CA TYR A 59 5.71 0.89 0.12
C TYR A 59 5.16 0.54 -1.26
N LEU A 60 5.95 0.72 -2.33
CA LEU A 60 5.53 0.42 -3.69
C LEU A 60 5.21 -1.08 -3.88
N LEU A 61 6.04 -1.97 -3.33
CA LEU A 61 5.79 -3.40 -3.35
C LEU A 61 4.52 -3.77 -2.59
N ALA A 62 4.29 -3.19 -1.40
CA ALA A 62 3.06 -3.42 -0.66
C ALA A 62 1.82 -2.93 -1.43
N MET A 63 1.88 -1.75 -2.08
CA MET A 63 0.77 -1.25 -2.88
C MET A 63 0.48 -2.14 -4.08
N HIS A 64 1.52 -2.68 -4.74
CA HIS A 64 1.35 -3.64 -5.83
C HIS A 64 0.61 -4.90 -5.36
N GLN A 65 0.98 -5.46 -4.22
CA GLN A 65 0.31 -6.66 -3.68
C GLN A 65 -1.16 -6.38 -3.30
N ILE A 66 -1.43 -5.22 -2.71
CA ILE A 66 -2.81 -4.80 -2.40
C ILE A 66 -3.63 -4.64 -3.68
N ASP A 67 -3.04 -4.07 -4.73
CA ASP A 67 -3.68 -3.94 -6.03
C ASP A 67 -4.03 -5.30 -6.66
N SER A 68 -3.10 -6.25 -6.66
CA SER A 68 -3.35 -7.63 -7.11
C SER A 68 -4.49 -8.28 -6.33
N THR A 69 -4.51 -8.15 -5.00
CA THR A 69 -5.59 -8.70 -4.17
C THR A 69 -6.96 -8.11 -4.53
N MET A 70 -7.02 -6.81 -4.84
CA MET A 70 -8.27 -6.18 -5.28
C MET A 70 -8.75 -6.71 -6.64
N ARG A 71 -7.84 -6.96 -7.58
CA ARG A 71 -8.17 -7.56 -8.89
C ARG A 71 -8.72 -8.97 -8.74
N LEU A 72 -8.11 -9.79 -7.87
CA LEU A 72 -8.56 -11.14 -7.57
C LEU A 72 -9.94 -11.14 -6.90
N GLY A 73 -10.16 -10.29 -5.90
CA GLY A 73 -11.48 -10.16 -5.25
C GLY A 73 -12.58 -9.73 -6.23
N ALA A 74 -12.25 -8.81 -7.16
CA ALA A 74 -13.17 -8.41 -8.22
C ALA A 74 -13.47 -9.55 -9.22
N TYR A 75 -12.48 -10.37 -9.55
CA TYR A 75 -12.66 -11.56 -10.39
C TYR A 75 -13.61 -12.57 -9.72
N ILE A 76 -13.35 -12.90 -8.45
CA ILE A 76 -14.20 -13.81 -7.66
C ILE A 76 -15.66 -13.33 -7.68
N TYR A 77 -15.88 -12.04 -7.45
CA TYR A 77 -17.21 -11.43 -7.47
C TYR A 77 -17.94 -11.59 -8.81
N VAL A 78 -17.23 -11.56 -9.95
CA VAL A 78 -17.83 -11.58 -11.30
C VAL A 78 -18.01 -13.00 -11.85
N PHE A 79 -17.00 -13.87 -11.70
CA PHE A 79 -16.99 -15.17 -12.39
C PHE A 79 -17.38 -16.35 -11.49
N ILE A 80 -17.02 -16.27 -10.22
CA ILE A 80 -17.17 -17.39 -9.29
C ILE A 80 -18.49 -17.30 -8.53
N GLU A 81 -18.76 -16.17 -7.87
CA GLU A 81 -19.94 -16.03 -7.02
C GLU A 81 -21.28 -16.25 -7.77
N PRO A 82 -21.46 -15.77 -9.01
CA PRO A 82 -22.67 -16.06 -9.77
C PRO A 82 -22.84 -17.57 -10.03
N GLY A 83 -23.83 -18.16 -9.36
CA GLY A 83 -24.14 -19.59 -9.43
C GLY A 83 -23.54 -20.44 -8.29
N THR A 84 -23.01 -19.83 -7.24
CA THR A 84 -22.59 -20.54 -6.02
C THR A 84 -23.33 -20.03 -4.78
N GLU A 85 -23.38 -20.85 -3.73
CA GLU A 85 -23.94 -20.43 -2.43
C GLU A 85 -23.00 -19.46 -1.68
N CYS A 86 -21.73 -19.38 -2.09
CA CYS A 86 -20.74 -18.50 -1.52
C CYS A 86 -20.90 -17.08 -2.10
N GLN A 87 -21.43 -16.17 -1.29
CA GLN A 87 -21.67 -14.77 -1.67
C GLN A 87 -20.95 -13.78 -0.76
N TRP A 88 -19.75 -14.14 -0.30
CA TRP A 88 -19.02 -13.32 0.66
C TRP A 88 -18.60 -11.98 0.06
N GLU A 89 -18.01 -11.93 -1.14
CA GLU A 89 -17.62 -10.69 -1.83
C GLU A 89 -18.84 -9.84 -2.15
N THR A 90 -19.95 -10.46 -2.57
CA THR A 90 -21.21 -9.76 -2.80
C THR A 90 -21.76 -9.11 -1.53
N ARG A 91 -21.76 -9.84 -0.41
CA ARG A 91 -22.22 -9.31 0.89
C ARG A 91 -21.27 -8.23 1.40
N LEU A 92 -19.95 -8.42 1.25
CA LEU A 92 -18.94 -7.43 1.62
C LEU A 92 -19.11 -6.16 0.79
N ASN A 93 -19.27 -6.27 -0.52
CA ASN A 93 -19.45 -5.11 -1.40
C ASN A 93 -20.72 -4.32 -1.03
N LYS A 94 -21.83 -5.01 -0.71
CA LYS A 94 -23.05 -4.37 -0.20
C LYS A 94 -22.81 -3.67 1.14
N TYR A 95 -22.12 -4.35 2.07
CA TYR A 95 -21.76 -3.79 3.37
C TYR A 95 -20.92 -2.51 3.23
N ASP A 96 -19.91 -2.55 2.36
CA ASP A 96 -19.01 -1.45 2.05
C ASP A 96 -19.74 -0.26 1.43
N PHE A 97 -20.73 -0.52 0.57
CA PHE A 97 -21.56 0.52 -0.04
C PHE A 97 -22.50 1.17 0.99
N LEU A 98 -23.16 0.36 1.83
CA LEU A 98 -24.07 0.85 2.88
C LEU A 98 -23.36 1.75 3.88
N HIS A 99 -22.15 1.38 4.29
CA HIS A 99 -21.38 2.13 5.28
C HIS A 99 -20.33 3.03 4.64
N ARG A 100 -20.58 3.52 3.41
CA ARG A 100 -19.61 4.30 2.63
C ARG A 100 -19.09 5.54 3.36
N ASN A 101 -19.95 6.21 4.13
CA ASN A 101 -19.63 7.46 4.83
C ASN A 101 -19.24 7.27 6.30
N GLN A 102 -19.49 6.09 6.88
CA GLN A 102 -19.27 5.84 8.32
C GLN A 102 -17.84 5.36 8.61
N TYR A 103 -17.21 4.70 7.65
CA TYR A 103 -15.88 4.14 7.79
C TYR A 103 -14.89 4.85 6.86
N SER A 104 -14.30 5.95 7.36
CA SER A 104 -13.08 6.57 6.81
C SER A 104 -11.86 5.62 6.86
N THR A 105 -12.02 4.39 7.35
CA THR A 105 -11.02 3.30 7.44
C THR A 105 -10.76 2.58 6.11
N LYS A 106 -11.32 3.05 4.99
CA LYS A 106 -11.14 2.49 3.63
C LYS A 106 -9.79 2.75 2.98
N LYS A 107 -8.89 3.40 3.68
CA LYS A 107 -7.54 3.60 3.20
C LYS A 107 -6.74 2.35 3.54
N SER A 108 -6.17 1.71 2.53
CA SER A 108 -5.13 0.69 2.74
C SER A 108 -4.21 1.17 3.85
N SER A 109 -3.89 0.29 4.81
CA SER A 109 -3.09 0.65 5.99
C SER A 109 -1.66 1.00 5.55
N ILE A 110 -1.51 2.25 5.12
CA ILE A 110 -0.26 2.91 4.72
C ILE A 110 0.31 3.71 5.90
N ASP A 111 -0.43 3.77 7.00
CA ASP A 111 -0.11 4.57 8.17
C ASP A 111 1.29 4.27 8.72
N PRO A 112 1.76 3.01 8.77
CA PRO A 112 3.14 2.72 9.16
C PRO A 112 4.20 3.45 8.33
N TYR A 113 4.04 3.47 7.00
CA TYR A 113 4.98 4.13 6.10
C TYR A 113 4.94 5.64 6.30
N TRP A 114 3.74 6.21 6.50
CA TRP A 114 3.56 7.64 6.72
C TRP A 114 4.13 8.10 8.06
N TYR A 115 3.81 7.40 9.16
CA TYR A 115 4.32 7.74 10.49
C TYR A 115 5.82 7.59 10.58
N LEU A 116 6.40 6.51 10.05
CA LEU A 116 7.86 6.34 10.06
C LEU A 116 8.56 7.39 9.21
N SER A 117 8.02 7.71 8.03
CA SER A 117 8.56 8.78 7.18
C SER A 117 8.54 10.13 7.90
N PHE A 118 7.40 10.45 8.52
CA PHE A 118 7.25 11.69 9.28
C PHE A 118 8.23 11.74 10.46
N CYS A 119 8.34 10.67 11.23
CA CYS A 119 9.30 10.58 12.33
C CYS A 119 10.74 10.74 11.87
N CYS A 120 11.15 10.09 10.77
CA CYS A 120 12.51 10.19 10.24
C CYS A 120 12.83 11.63 9.77
N LEU A 121 11.89 12.29 9.08
CA LEU A 121 12.04 13.70 8.69
C LEU A 121 12.10 14.62 9.91
N LEU A 122 11.21 14.43 10.89
CA LEU A 122 11.20 15.23 12.12
C LEU A 122 12.53 15.08 12.87
N LEU A 123 13.04 13.86 13.03
CA LEU A 123 14.32 13.60 13.69
C LEU A 123 15.49 14.23 12.93
N SER A 124 15.48 14.15 11.59
CA SER A 124 16.50 14.79 10.75
C SER A 124 16.50 16.31 10.91
N VAL A 125 15.33 16.95 11.00
CA VAL A 125 15.20 18.40 11.24
C VAL A 125 15.66 18.76 12.65
N LEU A 126 15.29 17.99 13.67
CA LEU A 126 15.69 18.24 15.07
C LEU A 126 17.21 18.09 15.29
N LYS A 127 17.87 17.25 14.50
CA LYS A 127 19.32 17.02 14.57
C LYS A 127 20.13 17.92 13.64
N LEU A 128 19.47 18.76 12.84
CA LEU A 128 20.15 19.70 11.96
C LEU A 128 20.74 20.85 12.79
N ASP A 129 22.04 21.11 12.65
CA ASP A 129 22.70 22.22 13.32
C ASP A 129 22.38 23.54 12.59
N PHE A 130 21.47 24.33 13.15
CA PHE A 130 21.06 25.62 12.58
C PHE A 130 22.08 26.74 12.81
N CYS A 131 23.03 26.54 13.71
CA CYS A 131 24.05 27.55 14.04
C CYS A 131 25.18 27.54 13.00
N ASN A 132 25.49 26.37 12.43
CA ASN A 132 26.58 26.21 11.46
C ASN A 132 26.04 26.00 10.03
N ARG A 133 26.17 27.02 9.17
CA ARG A 133 25.64 27.02 7.79
C ARG A 133 26.66 26.52 6.76
N ASP A 134 27.24 25.36 7.03
CA ASP A 134 28.18 24.72 6.12
C ASP A 134 27.48 24.09 4.91
N VAL A 135 28.27 23.65 3.92
CA VAL A 135 27.75 22.97 2.71
C VAL A 135 26.89 21.75 3.07
N GLU A 136 27.28 21.00 4.11
CA GLU A 136 26.54 19.83 4.60
C GLU A 136 25.12 20.17 5.08
N PHE A 137 24.94 21.35 5.70
CA PHE A 137 23.63 21.84 6.11
C PHE A 137 22.73 22.04 4.89
N TYR A 138 23.22 22.72 3.86
CA TYR A 138 22.45 22.99 2.64
C TYR A 138 22.11 21.70 1.89
N VAL A 139 23.06 20.77 1.77
CA VAL A 139 22.83 19.46 1.14
C VAL A 139 21.76 18.67 1.88
N THR A 140 21.83 18.64 3.22
CA THR A 140 20.84 17.94 4.06
C THR A 140 19.46 18.57 3.93
N ALA A 141 19.35 19.89 4.02
CA ALA A 141 18.09 20.61 3.90
C ALA A 141 17.43 20.42 2.53
N VAL A 142 18.20 20.50 1.44
CA VAL A 142 17.68 20.25 0.08
C VAL A 142 17.20 18.80 -0.04
N THR A 143 17.94 17.84 0.50
CA THR A 143 17.55 16.43 0.49
C THR A 143 16.25 16.19 1.27
N GLN A 144 16.08 16.80 2.44
CA GLN A 144 14.83 16.75 3.22
C GLN A 144 13.64 17.26 2.41
N ILE A 145 13.79 18.39 1.71
CA ILE A 145 12.73 18.97 0.87
C ILE A 145 12.36 18.01 -0.27
N ILE A 146 13.35 17.46 -0.97
CA ILE A 146 13.13 16.52 -2.08
C ILE A 146 12.40 15.26 -1.57
N ILE A 147 12.82 14.70 -0.43
CA ILE A 147 12.18 13.53 0.18
C ILE A 147 10.75 13.87 0.60
N LEU A 148 10.53 15.02 1.25
CA LEU A 148 9.20 15.45 1.66
C LEU A 148 8.24 15.57 0.46
N ILE A 149 8.66 16.25 -0.61
CA ILE A 149 7.88 16.36 -1.84
C ILE A 149 7.60 14.98 -2.43
N SER A 150 8.61 14.10 -2.47
CA SER A 150 8.48 12.73 -2.98
C SER A 150 7.50 11.91 -2.15
N CYS A 151 7.55 11.99 -0.81
CA CYS A 151 6.63 11.32 0.09
C CYS A 151 5.20 11.84 -0.03
N ILE A 152 5.01 13.16 -0.14
CA ILE A 152 3.70 13.76 -0.39
C ILE A 152 3.15 13.26 -1.72
N TYR A 153 3.95 13.30 -2.78
CA TYR A 153 3.55 12.81 -4.10
C TYR A 153 3.17 11.33 -4.04
N LEU A 154 4.00 10.46 -3.47
CA LEU A 154 3.73 9.02 -3.38
C LEU A 154 2.52 8.73 -2.48
N PHE A 155 2.48 9.25 -1.26
CA PHE A 155 1.45 8.89 -0.28
C PHE A 155 0.10 9.56 -0.52
N ILE A 156 0.04 10.66 -1.27
CA ILE A 156 -1.25 11.27 -1.67
C ILE A 156 -1.69 10.71 -3.02
N LYS A 157 -0.83 10.76 -4.05
CA LYS A 157 -1.23 10.40 -5.42
C LYS A 157 -1.35 8.89 -5.63
N LYS A 158 -0.48 8.08 -5.01
CA LYS A 158 -0.54 6.61 -5.11
C LYS A 158 -1.37 5.97 -4.00
N ARG A 159 -2.15 6.72 -3.23
CA ARG A 159 -3.11 6.12 -2.28
C ARG A 159 -4.38 5.74 -3.05
N PRO A 160 -4.59 4.45 -3.38
CA PRO A 160 -5.82 4.05 -4.04
C PRO A 160 -6.99 4.30 -3.10
N ASP A 161 -8.06 4.89 -3.62
CA ASP A 161 -9.37 4.74 -2.98
C ASP A 161 -9.78 3.29 -3.21
N TYR A 162 -9.82 2.51 -2.12
CA TYR A 162 -10.12 1.08 -2.15
C TYR A 162 -11.44 0.81 -2.88
N LEU A 163 -12.49 1.60 -2.63
CA LEU A 163 -13.80 1.36 -3.26
C LEU A 163 -13.76 1.69 -4.73
N THR A 164 -13.25 2.87 -5.08
CA THR A 164 -13.23 3.30 -6.48
C THR A 164 -12.39 2.35 -7.33
N THR A 165 -11.29 1.85 -6.76
CA THR A 165 -10.41 0.87 -7.40
C THR A 165 -11.09 -0.50 -7.53
N LYS A 166 -11.73 -0.98 -6.46
CA LYS A 166 -12.51 -2.24 -6.50
C LYS A 166 -13.66 -2.16 -7.51
N GLU A 167 -14.43 -1.08 -7.52
CA GLU A 167 -15.50 -0.84 -8.48
C GLU A 167 -14.98 -0.79 -9.93
N LYS A 168 -13.82 -0.15 -10.14
CA LYS A 168 -13.15 -0.14 -11.45
C LYS A 168 -12.86 -1.56 -11.92
N TYR A 169 -12.21 -2.39 -11.09
CA TYR A 169 -11.90 -3.77 -11.46
C TYR A 169 -13.15 -4.63 -11.66
N ILE A 170 -14.20 -4.45 -10.85
CA ILE A 170 -15.47 -5.14 -11.06
C ILE A 170 -16.07 -4.77 -12.43
N ARG A 171 -16.00 -3.51 -12.84
CA ARG A 171 -16.48 -3.08 -14.17
C ARG A 171 -15.66 -3.71 -15.30
N GLU A 172 -14.34 -3.67 -15.20
CA GLU A 172 -13.44 -4.23 -16.20
C GLU A 172 -13.66 -5.75 -16.36
N TRP A 173 -13.81 -6.49 -15.25
CA TRP A 173 -14.12 -7.92 -15.31
C TRP A 173 -15.51 -8.22 -15.87
N LYS A 174 -16.52 -7.40 -15.56
CA LYS A 174 -17.85 -7.52 -16.18
C LYS A 174 -17.84 -7.24 -17.68
N GLU A 175 -16.97 -6.37 -18.15
CA GLU A 175 -16.78 -6.11 -19.57
C GLU A 175 -16.19 -7.34 -20.27
N ILE A 176 -15.16 -7.95 -19.67
CA ILE A 176 -14.57 -9.21 -20.17
C ILE A 176 -15.62 -10.33 -20.21
N GLN A 177 -16.38 -10.54 -19.12
CA GLN A 177 -17.45 -11.55 -19.08
C GLN A 177 -18.49 -11.37 -20.19
N ARG A 178 -18.82 -10.12 -20.56
CA ARG A 178 -19.75 -9.83 -21.66
C ARG A 178 -19.15 -10.11 -23.03
N MET A 179 -17.84 -9.93 -23.19
CA MET A 179 -17.14 -10.26 -24.43
C MET A 179 -17.12 -11.77 -24.63
N GLU A 180 -16.77 -12.54 -23.60
CA GLU A 180 -16.76 -14.01 -23.63
C GLU A 180 -18.14 -14.58 -23.97
N ASN A 181 -19.20 -14.11 -23.31
CA ASN A 181 -20.57 -14.57 -23.60
C ASN A 181 -21.06 -14.26 -25.03
N ARG A 182 -20.47 -13.28 -25.72
CA ARG A 182 -20.82 -12.93 -27.12
C ARG A 182 -20.04 -13.76 -28.14
N GLU A 183 -18.88 -14.29 -27.76
CA GLU A 183 -18.11 -15.21 -28.59
C GLU A 183 -18.69 -16.63 -28.57
N ASP A 184 -19.42 -16.97 -27.50
CA ASP A 184 -20.09 -18.26 -27.31
C ASP A 184 -21.51 -18.34 -27.92
N GLU A 185 -22.07 -17.23 -28.43
CA GLU A 185 -23.38 -17.14 -29.13
C GLU A 185 -23.24 -17.21 -30.67
#